data_AF-W7MW43-F1
#
_entry.id   AF-W7MW43-F1
#
_cell.length_a   1.000
_cell.length_b   1.000
_cell.length_c   1.000
_cell.angle_alpha   90.00
_cell.angle_beta   90.00
_cell.angle_gamma   90.00
#
_symmetry.space_group_name_H-M   'P 1'
#
loop_
_entity.id
_entity.type
_entity.pdbx_description
1 polymer ?
#
loop_
_entity_poly.entity_id
_entity_poly.type
_entity_poly.pdbx_seq_one_letter_code
_entity_poly.pdbx_strand_id
1 'polypeptide(L)'
;MMASVVWDAANVLQVYHHRRCIGITTKNTRCSLTIKEPRLSAIAPLLGRMSRNSPELVTEQTLFQLADLCLCKTYHAAHVYKFVGLWTSVIKEVVSVEQRKLTLQNEITTLSHQTLNLQRLVSNLQADLVAERRANAKAQKQFKQDAKGLQEEIINLEQDLQVSEDRNNVGEAKLSATRKNFEKLQGQAFNDLLARNRLETENKSLKAEIVDTQKKLDDYLSIKEQNHDLGNQLKSFEHKIKEYLAIVEDTANKAHASEEKVAAERAAKEAMENRYKAQITEQEAEITGLKSHREKLEHSVARLQASVKTCWWHRFRAWKDRFRKRDRSGSWVSITGESAEDITLRTYS
;
A
#
# COMPACT_ATOMS: atom_id res chain seq x y z
N MET A 1 11.86 110.13 48.77
CA MET A 1 11.69 111.57 49.00
C MET A 1 11.72 112.26 47.64
N MET A 2 10.54 112.61 47.11
CA MET A 2 10.46 113.43 45.89
C MET A 2 10.92 114.83 46.26
N ALA A 3 12.04 115.28 45.72
CA ALA A 3 12.39 116.70 45.73
C ALA A 3 11.29 117.42 44.95
N SER A 4 10.38 118.12 45.64
CA SER A 4 9.46 119.04 45.00
C SER A 4 10.33 120.02 44.22
N VAL A 5 10.23 120.02 42.90
CA VAL A 5 10.86 121.05 42.06
C VAL A 5 10.27 122.36 42.55
N VAL A 6 11.05 123.11 43.32
CA VAL A 6 10.64 124.39 43.87
C VAL A 6 10.51 125.31 42.67
N TRP A 7 9.28 125.51 42.22
CA TRP A 7 8.95 126.60 41.30
C TRP A 7 9.41 127.88 41.98
N ASP A 8 10.53 128.44 41.52
CA ASP A 8 11.05 129.69 42.05
C ASP A 8 10.36 130.85 41.34
N ALA A 9 9.14 131.16 41.79
CA ALA A 9 8.35 132.26 41.28
C ALA A 9 9.18 133.55 41.12
N ALA A 10 10.11 133.83 42.04
CA ALA A 10 10.94 135.03 41.98
C ALA A 10 11.95 135.01 40.82
N ASN A 11 12.61 133.87 40.57
CA ASN A 11 13.54 133.73 39.44
C ASN A 11 12.81 133.74 38.09
N VAL A 12 11.67 133.03 38.00
CA VAL A 12 10.93 133.00 36.74
C VAL A 12 10.40 134.41 36.44
N LEU A 13 9.79 135.07 37.43
CA LEU A 13 9.26 136.45 37.30
C LEU A 13 10.34 137.55 37.27
N GLN A 14 11.63 137.18 37.28
CA GLN A 14 12.78 138.10 37.31
C GLN A 14 12.72 139.16 38.43
N VAL A 15 12.12 138.81 39.56
CA VAL A 15 12.06 139.67 40.76
C VAL A 15 13.36 139.48 41.55
N TYR A 16 14.41 140.20 41.13
CA TYR A 16 15.72 140.13 41.77
C TYR A 16 15.85 141.08 42.96
N HIS A 17 16.18 140.49 44.10
CA HIS A 17 16.33 141.12 45.41
C HIS A 17 15.04 141.76 45.92
N HIS A 18 14.71 141.48 47.17
CA HIS A 18 13.53 141.96 47.91
C HIS A 18 13.38 143.49 48.01
N ARG A 19 14.05 144.28 47.16
CA ARG A 19 14.02 145.76 47.11
C ARG A 19 13.86 146.36 45.71
N ARG A 20 13.86 145.57 44.62
CA ARG A 20 13.69 146.09 43.25
C ARG A 20 12.82 145.14 42.43
N CYS A 21 11.77 145.66 41.79
CA CYS A 21 11.15 144.99 40.66
C CYS A 21 11.67 145.67 39.38
N ILE A 22 12.08 144.88 38.39
CA ILE A 22 12.57 145.39 37.11
C ILE A 22 11.41 145.30 36.11
N GLY A 23 10.82 146.44 35.77
CA GLY A 23 9.89 146.53 34.65
C GLY A 23 10.62 147.04 33.40
N ILE A 24 10.37 146.45 32.23
CA ILE A 24 10.86 147.01 30.96
C ILE A 24 9.82 148.04 30.49
N THR A 25 10.21 149.30 30.28
CA THR A 25 9.28 150.32 29.76
C THR A 25 9.04 150.14 28.26
N THR A 26 8.07 150.88 27.69
CA THR A 26 7.79 150.90 26.24
C THR A 26 8.97 151.31 25.35
N LYS A 27 10.05 151.85 25.94
CA LYS A 27 11.28 152.25 25.23
C LYS A 27 12.45 151.26 25.42
N ASN A 28 12.19 150.04 25.88
CA ASN A 28 13.22 149.04 26.23
C ASN A 28 14.21 149.47 27.32
N THR A 29 13.92 150.55 28.06
CA THR A 29 14.72 150.95 29.22
C THR A 29 14.26 150.19 30.46
N ARG A 30 15.21 149.61 31.20
CA ARG A 30 14.93 148.98 32.50
C ARG A 30 14.51 150.07 33.49
N CYS A 31 13.25 150.03 33.91
CA CYS A 31 12.78 150.82 35.02
C CYS A 31 13.13 150.06 36.31
N SER A 32 14.06 150.60 37.09
CA SER A 32 14.31 150.18 38.46
C SER A 32 13.42 151.01 39.37
N LEU A 33 12.41 150.37 39.98
CA LEU A 33 11.65 151.01 41.03
C LEU A 33 12.14 150.52 42.39
N THR A 34 12.63 151.44 43.22
CA THR A 34 12.79 151.18 44.64
C THR A 34 11.38 151.11 45.23
N ILE A 35 10.96 149.91 45.57
CA ILE A 35 9.62 149.65 46.10
C ILE A 35 9.56 150.29 47.49
N LYS A 36 8.62 151.21 47.72
CA LYS A 36 8.41 151.80 49.04
C LYS A 36 7.94 150.71 50.03
N GLU A 37 8.39 150.77 51.28
CA GLU A 37 8.23 149.73 52.31
C GLU A 37 6.82 149.14 52.50
N PRO A 38 5.68 149.83 52.25
CA PRO A 38 4.37 149.20 52.36
C PRO A 38 4.08 148.14 51.27
N ARG A 39 4.67 148.28 50.07
CA ARG A 39 4.46 147.34 48.95
C ARG A 39 5.47 146.19 48.96
N LEU A 40 6.63 146.42 49.55
CA LEU A 40 7.74 145.48 49.64
C LEU A 40 7.42 144.29 50.55
N SER A 41 6.77 144.57 51.69
CA SER A 41 6.30 143.56 52.65
C SER A 41 5.18 142.68 52.09
N ALA A 42 4.46 143.11 51.04
CA ALA A 42 3.39 142.35 50.41
C ALA A 42 3.87 141.39 49.31
N ILE A 43 5.01 141.69 48.65
CA ILE A 43 5.54 140.88 47.54
C ILE A 43 6.16 139.58 48.03
N ALA A 44 6.98 139.62 49.09
CA ALA A 44 7.69 138.43 49.57
C ALA A 44 6.74 137.31 50.04
N PRO A 45 5.65 137.59 50.79
CA PRO A 45 4.65 136.58 51.11
C PRO A 45 3.90 136.05 49.87
N LEU A 46 3.63 136.90 48.88
CA LEU A 46 2.94 136.50 47.64
C LEU A 46 3.80 135.52 46.82
N LEU A 47 5.06 135.87 46.58
CA LEU A 47 6.02 134.99 45.89
C LEU A 47 6.29 133.72 46.71
N GLY A 48 6.40 133.83 48.04
CA GLY A 48 6.56 132.68 48.92
C GLY A 48 5.38 131.69 48.87
N ARG A 49 4.15 132.18 48.73
CA ARG A 49 2.97 131.33 48.49
C ARG A 49 3.00 130.70 47.10
N MET A 50 3.35 131.46 46.07
CA MET A 50 3.47 130.94 44.71
C MET A 50 4.52 129.83 44.62
N SER A 51 5.67 129.99 45.27
CA SER A 51 6.77 128.99 45.24
C SER A 51 6.51 127.73 46.07
N ARG A 52 5.64 127.80 47.08
CA ARG A 52 5.26 126.64 47.90
C ARG A 52 4.12 125.82 47.30
N ASN A 53 3.36 126.42 46.38
CA ASN A 53 2.20 125.82 45.74
C ASN A 53 2.55 125.35 44.32
N SER A 54 1.77 124.40 43.79
CA SER A 54 1.89 124.01 42.38
C SER A 54 1.65 125.23 41.47
N PRO A 55 2.38 125.39 40.34
CA PRO A 55 2.13 126.44 39.37
C PRO A 55 0.66 126.51 38.91
N GLU A 56 -0.05 125.37 38.92
CA GLU A 56 -1.49 125.25 38.62
C GLU A 56 -2.39 126.12 39.52
N LEU A 57 -1.92 126.44 40.73
CA LEU A 57 -2.66 127.22 41.72
C LEU A 57 -2.41 128.73 41.61
N VAL A 58 -1.55 129.16 40.69
CA VAL A 58 -1.30 130.59 40.43
C VAL A 58 -2.42 131.13 39.52
N THR A 59 -3.33 131.89 40.13
CA THR A 59 -4.44 132.51 39.40
C THR A 59 -4.04 133.80 38.69
N GLU A 60 -4.80 134.21 37.67
CA GLU A 60 -4.63 135.52 37.03
C GLU A 60 -4.69 136.66 38.06
N GLN A 61 -5.56 136.56 39.06
CA GLN A 61 -5.65 137.54 40.15
C GLN A 61 -4.33 137.65 40.94
N THR A 62 -3.64 136.53 41.17
CA THR A 62 -2.33 136.51 41.82
C THR A 62 -1.28 137.21 40.95
N LEU A 63 -1.34 137.01 39.63
CA LEU A 63 -0.47 137.70 38.67
C LEU A 63 -0.78 139.19 38.55
N PHE A 64 -2.06 139.59 38.61
CA PHE A 64 -2.46 141.00 38.67
C PHE A 64 -1.96 141.68 39.95
N GLN A 65 -2.06 141.01 41.10
CA GLN A 65 -1.49 141.51 42.36
C GLN A 65 0.02 141.67 42.27
N LEU A 66 0.71 140.69 41.69
CA LEU A 66 2.15 140.78 41.49
C LEU A 66 2.51 141.91 40.51
N ALA A 67 1.79 142.02 39.40
CA ALA A 67 1.96 143.09 38.42
C ALA A 67 1.74 144.46 39.08
N ASP A 68 0.76 144.59 39.99
CA ASP A 68 0.50 145.85 40.68
C ASP A 68 1.62 146.27 41.62
N LEU A 69 2.19 145.28 42.30
CA LEU A 69 3.26 145.49 43.25
C LEU A 69 4.62 145.71 42.56
N CYS A 70 4.84 145.15 41.36
CA CYS A 70 6.14 145.12 40.69
C CYS A 70 6.28 145.96 39.42
N LEU A 71 5.21 146.31 38.70
CA LEU A 71 5.34 147.09 37.46
C LEU A 71 5.45 148.59 37.76
N CYS A 72 6.29 149.28 36.99
CA CYS A 72 6.44 150.73 37.13
C CYS A 72 5.15 151.48 36.80
N LYS A 73 4.82 152.54 37.54
CA LYS A 73 3.59 153.34 37.37
C LYS A 73 3.28 153.71 35.92
N THR A 74 4.29 154.01 35.11
CA THR A 74 4.17 154.33 33.68
C THR A 74 3.87 153.13 32.78
N TYR A 75 4.31 151.93 33.15
CA TYR A 75 4.02 150.67 32.46
C TYR A 75 2.67 150.06 32.92
N HIS A 76 2.33 150.32 34.18
CA HIS A 76 1.14 149.84 34.87
C HIS A 76 -0.17 150.27 34.17
N ALA A 77 -0.23 151.50 33.67
CA ALA A 77 -1.43 152.03 33.03
C ALA A 77 -1.78 151.39 31.67
N ALA A 78 -0.82 150.80 30.95
CA ALA A 78 -1.03 150.36 29.56
C ALA A 78 -0.77 148.86 29.29
N HIS A 79 -0.04 148.15 30.17
CA HIS A 79 0.52 146.83 29.82
C HIS A 79 0.42 145.73 30.89
N VAL A 80 -0.30 145.94 32.00
CA VAL A 80 -0.53 144.91 33.04
C VAL A 80 -1.17 143.64 32.44
N TYR A 81 -2.15 143.78 31.56
CA TYR A 81 -2.79 142.65 30.88
C TYR A 81 -1.81 141.86 29.99
N LYS A 82 -0.82 142.52 29.37
CA LYS A 82 0.23 141.83 28.59
C LYS A 82 1.16 141.02 29.48
N PHE A 83 1.53 141.56 30.64
CA PHE A 83 2.30 140.84 31.66
C PHE A 83 1.53 139.61 32.14
N VAL A 84 0.28 139.78 32.57
CA VAL A 84 -0.55 138.66 33.06
C VAL A 84 -0.76 137.62 31.97
N GLY A 85 -1.04 138.02 30.72
CA GLY A 85 -1.19 137.09 29.61
C GLY A 85 0.06 136.26 29.31
N LEU A 86 1.24 136.90 29.28
CA LEU A 86 2.52 136.23 29.08
C LEU A 86 2.81 135.23 30.21
N TRP A 87 2.62 135.65 31.46
CA TRP A 87 2.87 134.80 32.63
C TRP A 87 1.89 133.66 32.77
N THR A 88 0.62 133.87 32.39
CA THR A 88 -0.39 132.81 32.31
C THR A 88 0.02 131.78 31.27
N SER A 89 0.58 132.20 30.13
CA SER A 89 1.12 131.28 29.11
C SER A 89 2.30 130.47 29.64
N VAL A 90 3.26 131.12 30.32
CA VAL A 90 4.43 130.44 30.91
C VAL A 90 3.99 129.42 31.96
N ILE A 91 3.05 129.78 32.84
CA ILE A 91 2.52 128.84 33.85
C ILE A 91 1.84 127.65 33.18
N LYS A 92 1.00 127.87 32.15
CA LYS A 92 0.36 126.77 31.39
C LYS A 92 1.39 125.82 30.77
N GLU A 93 2.47 126.35 30.23
CA GLU A 93 3.56 125.55 29.66
C GLU A 93 4.29 124.72 30.73
N VAL A 94 4.64 125.33 31.86
CA VAL A 94 5.27 124.64 33.01
C VAL A 94 4.39 123.52 33.54
N VAL A 95 3.09 123.76 33.68
CA VAL A 95 2.11 122.75 34.09
C VAL A 95 2.06 121.59 33.10
N SER A 96 1.98 121.89 31.80
CA SER A 96 1.99 120.87 30.74
C SER A 96 3.25 119.99 30.78
N VAL A 97 4.42 120.60 31.02
CA VAL A 97 5.69 119.87 31.13
C VAL A 97 5.73 118.98 32.36
N GLU A 98 5.28 119.46 33.53
CA GLU A 98 5.24 118.65 34.76
C GLU A 98 4.23 117.49 34.66
N GLN A 99 3.06 117.72 34.03
CA GLN A 99 2.10 116.65 33.76
C GLN A 99 2.69 115.59 32.82
N ARG A 100 3.36 116.00 31.73
CA ARG A 100 4.03 115.08 30.81
C ARG A 100 5.13 114.28 31.51
N LYS A 101 5.88 114.91 32.41
CA LYS A 101 6.91 114.25 33.22
C LYS A 101 6.31 113.19 34.16
N LEU A 102 5.19 113.49 34.83
CA LEU A 102 4.48 112.50 35.66
C LEU A 102 3.97 111.32 34.84
N THR A 103 3.40 111.56 33.65
CA THR A 103 2.97 110.49 32.74
C THR A 103 4.13 109.60 32.33
N LEU A 104 5.25 110.18 31.91
CA LEU A 104 6.46 109.43 31.55
C LEU A 104 7.01 108.63 32.74
N GLN A 105 6.97 109.17 33.96
CA GLN A 105 7.40 108.44 35.16
C GLN A 105 6.51 107.21 35.44
N ASN A 106 5.19 107.34 35.27
CA ASN A 106 4.27 106.21 35.41
C ASN A 106 4.49 105.15 34.32
N GLU A 107 4.73 105.55 33.07
CA GLU A 107 5.07 104.65 31.98
C GLU A 107 6.39 103.91 32.25
N ILE A 108 7.44 104.61 32.71
CA ILE A 108 8.73 104.00 33.09
C ILE A 108 8.54 102.98 34.21
N THR A 109 7.72 103.29 35.21
CA THR A 109 7.45 102.37 36.33
C THR A 109 6.72 101.12 35.83
N THR A 110 5.73 101.30 34.95
CA THR A 110 4.99 100.19 34.34
C THR A 110 5.89 99.29 33.49
N LEU A 111 6.72 99.87 32.62
CA LEU A 111 7.68 99.15 31.80
C LEU A 111 8.73 98.42 32.64
N SER A 112 9.16 99.00 33.76
CA SER A 112 10.10 98.35 34.70
C SER A 112 9.48 97.10 35.30
N HIS A 113 8.22 97.17 35.74
CA HIS A 113 7.49 95.99 36.24
C HIS A 113 7.29 94.92 35.17
N GLN A 114 6.92 95.30 33.94
CA GLN A 114 6.79 94.35 32.83
C GLN A 114 8.12 93.67 32.51
N THR A 115 9.22 94.43 32.50
CA THR A 115 10.57 93.90 32.25
C THR A 115 10.97 92.88 33.29
N LEU A 116 10.74 93.16 34.58
CA LEU A 116 11.03 92.21 35.67
C LEU A 116 10.19 90.93 35.54
N ASN A 117 8.91 91.05 35.18
CA ASN A 117 8.04 89.90 34.98
C ASN A 117 8.52 89.02 33.81
N LEU A 118 8.90 89.64 32.69
CA LEU A 118 9.44 88.93 31.53
C LEU A 118 10.78 88.28 31.84
N GLN A 119 11.67 88.96 32.57
CA GLN A 119 12.95 88.38 33.01
C GLN A 119 12.72 87.13 33.87
N ARG A 120 11.78 87.18 34.81
CA ARG A 120 11.40 86.01 35.62
C ARG A 120 10.86 84.86 34.76
N LEU A 121 10.00 85.16 33.79
CA LEU A 121 9.48 84.15 32.87
C LEU A 121 10.59 83.49 32.04
N VAL A 122 11.53 84.29 31.52
CA VAL A 122 12.68 83.79 30.77
C VAL A 122 13.56 82.88 31.64
N SER A 123 13.84 83.26 32.89
CA SER A 123 14.60 82.42 33.81
C SER A 123 13.91 81.09 34.10
N ASN A 124 12.58 81.09 34.29
CA ASN A 124 11.82 79.86 34.51
C ASN A 124 11.85 78.96 33.26
N LEU A 125 11.57 79.50 32.08
CA LEU A 125 11.63 78.75 30.83
C LEU A 125 13.02 78.17 30.55
N GLN A 126 14.07 78.89 30.94
CA GLN A 126 15.45 78.40 30.80
C GLN A 126 15.74 77.25 31.76
N ALA A 127 15.20 77.27 32.98
CA ALA A 127 15.29 76.15 33.92
C ALA A 127 14.52 74.92 33.40
N ASP A 128 13.31 75.12 32.90
CA ASP A 128 12.47 74.04 32.32
C ASP A 128 13.14 73.42 31.09
N LEU A 129 13.71 74.23 30.20
CA LEU A 129 14.46 73.75 29.04
C LEU A 129 15.66 72.89 29.45
N VAL A 130 16.37 73.25 30.51
CA VAL A 130 17.49 72.45 31.04
C VAL A 130 16.98 71.14 31.64
N ALA A 131 15.86 71.16 32.37
CA ALA A 131 15.24 69.97 32.93
C ALA A 131 14.80 68.99 31.83
N GLU A 132 14.12 69.47 30.80
CA GLU A 132 13.70 68.67 29.65
C GLU A 132 14.89 68.09 28.87
N ARG A 133 15.95 68.88 28.65
CA ARG A 133 17.17 68.37 28.02
C ARG A 133 17.79 67.22 28.82
N ARG A 134 17.80 67.31 30.15
CA ARG A 134 18.31 66.24 31.03
C ARG A 134 17.39 65.01 30.99
N ALA A 135 16.08 65.20 31.02
CA ALA A 135 15.11 64.11 30.92
C ALA A 135 15.26 63.37 29.59
N ASN A 136 15.33 64.09 28.47
CA ASN A 136 15.53 63.52 27.15
C ASN A 136 16.88 62.78 27.03
N ALA A 137 17.97 63.35 27.57
CA ALA A 137 19.26 62.66 27.59
C ALA A 137 19.23 61.35 28.38
N LYS A 138 18.48 61.30 29.50
CA LYS A 138 18.28 60.07 30.27
C LYS A 138 17.45 59.05 29.49
N ALA A 139 16.35 59.48 28.85
CA ALA A 139 15.53 58.62 28.00
C ALA A 139 16.34 58.04 26.84
N GLN A 140 17.15 58.84 26.14
CA GLN A 140 18.01 58.35 25.07
C GLN A 140 19.05 57.32 25.54
N LYS A 141 19.60 57.48 26.75
CA LYS A 141 20.50 56.47 27.33
C LYS A 141 19.76 55.17 27.60
N GLN A 142 18.54 55.23 28.15
CA GLN A 142 17.71 54.06 28.38
C GLN A 142 17.38 53.36 27.06
N PHE A 143 16.87 54.08 26.07
CA PHE A 143 16.56 53.52 24.75
C PHE A 143 17.77 52.84 24.10
N LYS A 144 18.98 53.40 24.25
CA LYS A 144 20.21 52.75 23.75
C LYS A 144 20.56 51.47 24.50
N GLN A 145 20.28 51.39 25.80
CA GLN A 145 20.49 50.18 26.59
C GLN A 145 19.46 49.10 26.20
N ASP A 146 18.19 49.48 26.11
CA ASP A 146 17.10 48.57 25.73
C ASP A 146 17.32 48.04 24.30
N ALA A 147 17.71 48.91 23.36
CA ALA A 147 18.00 48.51 21.99
C ALA A 147 19.19 47.52 21.90
N LYS A 148 20.22 47.69 22.74
CA LYS A 148 21.31 46.71 22.82
C LYS A 148 20.84 45.38 23.40
N GLY A 149 20.04 45.39 24.46
CA GLY A 149 19.48 44.17 25.05
C GLY A 149 18.62 43.40 24.04
N LEU A 150 17.74 44.09 23.30
CA LEU A 150 16.94 43.48 22.24
C LEU A 150 17.81 42.94 21.09
N GLN A 151 18.88 43.64 20.73
CA GLN A 151 19.81 43.17 19.70
C GLN A 151 20.56 41.90 20.13
N GLU A 152 20.99 41.83 21.39
CA GLU A 152 21.60 40.62 21.96
C GLU A 152 20.60 39.45 22.00
N GLU A 153 19.35 39.71 22.38
CA GLU A 153 18.27 38.71 22.37
C GLU A 153 17.99 38.17 20.96
N ILE A 154 17.95 39.05 19.94
CA ILE A 154 17.80 38.64 18.54
C ILE A 154 18.96 37.72 18.12
N ILE A 155 20.20 38.08 18.42
CA ILE A 155 21.38 37.28 18.08
C ILE A 155 21.31 35.89 18.73
N ASN A 156 20.90 35.82 20.00
CA ASN A 156 20.74 34.55 20.72
C ASN A 156 19.64 33.70 20.10
N LEU A 157 18.49 34.30 19.75
CA LEU A 157 17.38 33.60 19.10
C LEU A 157 17.75 33.08 17.70
N GLU A 158 18.53 33.86 16.94
CA GLU A 158 19.05 33.41 15.63
C GLU A 158 20.01 32.22 15.79
N GLN A 159 20.87 32.22 16.81
CA GLN A 159 21.73 31.06 17.12
C GLN A 159 20.92 29.84 17.54
N ASP A 160 19.92 30.00 18.39
CA ASP A 160 19.05 28.90 18.83
C ASP A 160 18.26 28.32 17.64
N LEU A 161 17.79 29.16 16.73
CA LEU A 161 17.13 28.75 15.50
C LEU A 161 18.08 27.92 14.63
N GLN A 162 19.31 28.40 14.41
CA GLN A 162 20.32 27.68 13.62
C GLN A 162 20.63 26.29 14.22
N VAL A 163 20.80 26.22 15.55
CA VAL A 163 21.02 24.94 16.25
C VAL A 163 19.82 24.01 16.11
N SER A 164 18.60 24.55 16.12
CA SER A 164 17.38 23.78 15.90
C SER A 164 17.30 23.22 14.47
N GLU A 165 17.60 24.04 13.47
CA GLU A 165 17.64 23.62 12.06
C GLU A 165 18.68 22.52 11.83
N ASP A 166 19.89 22.67 12.38
CA ASP A 166 20.94 21.66 12.29
C ASP A 166 20.51 20.33 12.92
N ARG A 167 19.84 20.38 14.09
CA ARG A 167 19.28 19.19 14.73
C ARG A 167 18.19 18.54 13.89
N ASN A 168 17.32 19.34 13.27
CA ASN A 168 16.28 18.83 12.40
C ASN A 168 16.87 18.15 11.16
N ASN A 169 17.86 18.77 10.52
CA ASN A 169 18.58 18.21 9.37
C ASN A 169 19.23 16.85 9.71
N VAL A 170 19.85 16.73 10.89
CA VAL A 170 20.39 15.45 11.38
C VAL A 170 19.27 14.43 11.61
N GLY A 171 18.13 14.86 12.16
CA GLY A 171 16.94 14.03 12.35
C GLY A 171 16.37 13.49 11.04
N GLU A 172 16.20 14.35 10.04
CA GLU A 172 15.73 13.99 8.70
C GLU A 172 16.69 13.03 7.99
N ALA A 173 18.01 13.26 8.10
CA ALA A 173 19.00 12.34 7.55
C ALA A 173 18.92 10.95 8.18
N LYS A 174 18.74 10.87 9.52
CA LYS A 174 18.52 9.60 10.22
C LYS A 174 17.23 8.91 9.80
N LEU A 175 16.12 9.66 9.68
CA LEU A 175 14.84 9.12 9.21
C LEU A 175 14.95 8.57 7.79
N SER A 176 15.62 9.29 6.89
CA SER A 176 15.88 8.85 5.51
C SER A 176 16.72 7.56 5.48
N ALA A 177 17.76 7.45 6.29
CA ALA A 177 18.55 6.24 6.42
C ALA A 177 17.73 5.04 6.94
N THR A 178 16.94 5.26 7.98
CA THR A 178 16.04 4.23 8.54
C THR A 178 15.02 3.77 7.51
N ARG A 179 14.44 4.70 6.73
CA ARG A 179 13.50 4.40 5.66
C ARG A 179 14.12 3.52 4.58
N LYS A 180 15.33 3.85 4.09
CA LYS A 180 16.05 3.02 3.11
C LYS A 180 16.34 1.62 3.66
N ASN A 181 16.74 1.51 4.92
CA ASN A 181 16.97 0.21 5.56
C ASN A 181 15.68 -0.61 5.67
N PHE A 182 14.56 0.04 6.03
CA PHE A 182 13.26 -0.60 6.08
C PHE A 182 12.80 -1.10 4.70
N GLU A 183 12.93 -0.28 3.66
CA GLU A 183 12.61 -0.67 2.28
C GLU A 183 13.46 -1.87 1.82
N LYS A 184 14.75 -1.90 2.17
CA LYS A 184 15.63 -3.05 1.90
C LYS A 184 15.18 -4.31 2.64
N LEU A 185 14.88 -4.21 3.93
CA LEU A 185 14.39 -5.34 4.74
C LEU A 185 13.04 -5.86 4.24
N GLN A 186 12.15 -4.96 3.83
CA GLN A 186 10.87 -5.33 3.24
C GLN A 186 11.07 -6.11 1.92
N GLY A 187 11.97 -5.65 1.05
CA GLY A 187 12.33 -6.36 -0.18
C GLY A 187 12.95 -7.74 0.09
N GLN A 188 13.83 -7.84 1.10
CA GLN A 188 14.40 -9.12 1.53
C GLN A 188 13.32 -10.07 2.07
N ALA A 189 12.46 -9.61 2.98
CA ALA A 189 11.38 -10.41 3.54
C ALA A 189 10.41 -10.92 2.46
N PHE A 190 10.13 -10.10 1.43
CA PHE A 190 9.31 -10.53 0.30
C PHE A 190 9.99 -11.62 -0.54
N ASN A 191 11.28 -11.46 -0.83
CA ASN A 191 12.06 -12.48 -1.54
C ASN A 191 12.16 -13.79 -0.75
N ASP A 192 12.38 -13.71 0.56
CA ASP A 192 12.41 -14.87 1.45
C ASP A 192 11.06 -15.60 1.47
N LEU A 193 9.95 -14.85 1.46
CA LEU A 193 8.61 -15.42 1.36
C LEU A 193 8.39 -16.14 0.03
N LEU A 194 8.86 -15.57 -1.09
CA LEU A 194 8.82 -16.25 -2.40
C LEU A 194 9.67 -17.52 -2.41
N ALA A 195 10.89 -17.48 -1.85
CA ALA A 195 11.76 -18.64 -1.75
C ALA A 195 11.14 -19.74 -0.89
N ARG A 196 10.53 -19.37 0.25
CA ARG A 196 9.80 -20.30 1.12
C ARG A 196 8.64 -20.97 0.40
N ASN A 197 7.84 -20.21 -0.36
CA ASN A 197 6.73 -20.77 -1.13
C ASN A 197 7.20 -21.76 -2.22
N ARG A 198 8.34 -21.49 -2.86
CA ARG A 198 8.96 -22.43 -3.81
C ARG A 198 9.38 -23.72 -3.12
N LEU A 199 10.12 -23.61 -2.01
CA LEU A 199 10.54 -24.77 -1.21
C LEU A 199 9.34 -25.56 -0.67
N GLU A 200 8.25 -24.89 -0.28
CA GLU A 200 7.04 -25.58 0.17
C GLU A 200 6.38 -26.38 -0.96
N THR A 201 6.40 -25.84 -2.19
CA THR A 201 5.87 -26.52 -3.38
C THR A 201 6.73 -27.73 -3.74
N GLU A 202 8.05 -27.58 -3.74
CA GLU A 202 9.00 -28.68 -3.95
C GLU A 202 8.84 -29.76 -2.88
N ASN A 203 8.68 -29.37 -1.61
CA ASN A 203 8.48 -30.32 -0.51
C ASN A 203 7.16 -31.10 -0.67
N LYS A 204 6.07 -30.45 -1.11
CA LYS A 204 4.82 -31.14 -1.47
C LYS A 204 5.02 -32.15 -2.60
N SER A 205 5.79 -31.80 -3.63
CA SER A 205 6.11 -32.70 -4.75
C SER A 205 6.94 -33.91 -4.28
N LEU A 206 8.02 -33.66 -3.54
CA LEU A 206 8.87 -34.72 -2.99
C LEU A 206 8.08 -35.64 -2.06
N LYS A 207 7.16 -35.09 -1.25
CA LYS A 207 6.29 -35.91 -0.40
C LYS A 207 5.38 -36.81 -1.23
N ALA A 208 4.87 -36.34 -2.37
CA ALA A 208 4.08 -37.17 -3.28
C ALA A 208 4.92 -38.29 -3.92
N GLU A 209 6.16 -37.99 -4.34
CA GLU A 209 7.12 -38.98 -4.85
C GLU A 209 7.50 -40.03 -3.80
N ILE A 210 7.70 -39.63 -2.54
CA ILE A 210 7.96 -40.57 -1.44
C ILE A 210 6.77 -41.51 -1.25
N VAL A 211 5.53 -41.01 -1.34
CA VAL A 211 4.34 -41.87 -1.22
C VAL A 211 4.24 -42.84 -2.40
N ASP A 212 4.49 -42.39 -3.63
CA ASP A 212 4.48 -43.25 -4.81
C ASP A 212 5.57 -44.33 -4.76
N THR A 213 6.79 -43.96 -4.36
CA THR A 213 7.91 -44.91 -4.20
C THR A 213 7.67 -45.90 -3.06
N GLN A 214 7.08 -45.47 -1.96
CA GLN A 214 6.66 -46.37 -0.87
C GLN A 214 5.64 -47.39 -1.37
N LYS A 215 4.63 -46.95 -2.13
CA LYS A 215 3.64 -47.86 -2.73
C LYS A 215 4.30 -48.90 -3.64
N LYS A 216 5.23 -48.47 -4.51
CA LYS A 216 6.00 -49.38 -5.37
C LYS A 216 6.82 -50.39 -4.57
N LEU A 217 7.39 -49.98 -3.43
CA LEU A 217 8.12 -50.86 -2.53
C LEU A 217 7.19 -51.89 -1.88
N ASP A 218 6.03 -51.46 -1.41
CA ASP A 218 5.02 -52.35 -0.82
C ASP A 218 4.50 -53.37 -1.85
N ASP A 219 4.21 -52.93 -3.08
CA ASP A 219 3.84 -53.79 -4.20
C ASP A 219 4.94 -54.83 -4.50
N TYR A 220 6.21 -54.39 -4.52
CA TYR A 220 7.35 -55.29 -4.73
C TYR A 220 7.47 -56.33 -3.60
N LEU A 221 7.31 -55.93 -2.34
CA LEU A 221 7.34 -56.84 -1.20
C LEU A 221 6.22 -57.88 -1.29
N SER A 222 5.00 -57.46 -1.67
CA SER A 222 3.88 -58.38 -1.92
C SER A 222 4.19 -59.38 -3.05
N ILE A 223 4.77 -58.92 -4.16
CA ILE A 223 5.16 -59.80 -5.27
C ILE A 223 6.27 -60.78 -4.82
N LYS A 224 7.22 -60.32 -4.02
CA LYS A 224 8.29 -61.17 -3.48
C LYS A 224 7.73 -62.28 -2.60
N GLU A 225 6.73 -61.99 -1.77
CA GLU A 225 6.04 -62.96 -0.94
C GLU A 225 5.28 -63.98 -1.79
N GLN A 226 4.52 -63.52 -2.80
CA GLN A 226 3.86 -64.41 -3.77
C GLN A 226 4.85 -65.32 -4.51
N ASN A 227 6.01 -64.79 -4.91
CA ASN A 227 7.06 -65.57 -5.55
C ASN A 227 7.68 -66.60 -4.60
N HIS A 228 7.78 -66.29 -3.30
CA HIS A 228 8.22 -67.26 -2.30
C HIS A 228 7.22 -68.41 -2.16
N ASP A 229 5.93 -68.09 -2.12
CA ASP A 229 4.85 -69.09 -2.07
C ASP A 229 4.81 -69.96 -3.32
N LEU A 230 4.92 -69.36 -4.51
CA LEU A 230 5.05 -70.08 -5.78
C LEU A 230 6.31 -70.98 -5.78
N GLY A 231 7.43 -70.51 -5.23
CA GLY A 231 8.63 -71.32 -5.04
C GLY A 231 8.39 -72.54 -4.14
N ASN A 232 7.62 -72.39 -3.06
CA ASN A 232 7.23 -73.49 -2.18
C ASN A 232 6.29 -74.48 -2.90
N GLN A 233 5.34 -73.97 -3.70
CA GLN A 233 4.48 -74.81 -4.54
C GLN A 233 5.29 -75.60 -5.59
N LEU A 234 6.25 -74.96 -6.26
CA LEU A 234 7.13 -75.61 -7.23
C LEU A 234 7.94 -76.74 -6.58
N LYS A 235 8.50 -76.52 -5.38
CA LYS A 235 9.18 -77.59 -4.62
C LYS A 235 8.25 -78.75 -4.28
N SER A 236 6.99 -78.47 -3.94
CA SER A 236 5.98 -79.51 -3.71
C SER A 236 5.67 -80.29 -4.99
N PHE A 237 5.51 -79.61 -6.12
CA PHE A 237 5.33 -80.26 -7.42
C PHE A 237 6.55 -81.10 -7.82
N GLU A 238 7.77 -80.60 -7.60
CA GLU A 238 9.00 -81.36 -7.83
C GLU A 238 9.04 -82.65 -7.01
N HIS A 239 8.62 -82.59 -5.74
CA HIS A 239 8.51 -83.77 -4.89
C HIS A 239 7.50 -84.78 -5.44
N LYS A 240 6.30 -84.32 -5.82
CA LYS A 240 5.28 -85.17 -6.45
C LYS A 240 5.76 -85.78 -7.77
N ILE A 241 6.49 -85.02 -8.60
CA ILE A 241 7.07 -85.54 -9.84
C ILE A 241 8.11 -86.63 -9.54
N LYS A 242 8.95 -86.45 -8.53
CA LYS A 242 9.90 -87.49 -8.08
C LYS A 242 9.19 -88.76 -7.60
N GLU A 243 8.10 -88.61 -6.83
CA GLU A 243 7.25 -89.74 -6.43
C GLU A 243 6.65 -90.44 -7.65
N TYR A 244 6.08 -89.69 -8.61
CA TYR A 244 5.52 -90.27 -9.84
C TYR A 244 6.59 -90.95 -10.70
N LEU A 245 7.79 -90.38 -10.81
CA LEU A 245 8.92 -91.00 -11.52
C LEU A 245 9.33 -92.32 -10.86
N ALA A 246 9.43 -92.36 -9.53
CA ALA A 246 9.74 -93.60 -8.80
C ALA A 246 8.67 -94.67 -9.02
N ILE A 247 7.38 -94.30 -9.07
CA ILE A 247 6.29 -95.21 -9.41
C ILE A 247 6.47 -95.74 -10.84
N VAL A 248 6.74 -94.86 -11.81
CA VAL A 248 6.95 -95.26 -13.22
C VAL A 248 8.16 -96.18 -13.37
N GLU A 249 9.29 -95.90 -12.70
CA GLU A 249 10.48 -96.78 -12.67
C GLU A 249 10.17 -98.15 -12.03
N ASP A 250 9.46 -98.19 -10.90
CA ASP A 250 9.02 -99.45 -10.27
C ASP A 250 8.09 -100.26 -11.20
N THR A 251 7.22 -99.57 -11.95
CA THR A 251 6.32 -100.19 -12.92
C THR A 251 7.08 -100.73 -14.14
N ALA A 252 8.10 -100.00 -14.62
CA ALA A 252 8.98 -100.43 -15.71
C ALA A 252 9.86 -101.63 -15.32
N ASN A 253 10.38 -101.66 -14.09
CA ASN A 253 11.18 -102.78 -13.57
C ASN A 253 10.34 -104.07 -13.43
N LYS A 254 9.07 -103.96 -13.04
CA LYS A 254 8.12 -105.10 -13.04
C LYS A 254 7.79 -105.62 -14.44
N ALA A 255 7.79 -104.75 -15.46
CA ALA A 255 7.58 -105.15 -16.85
C ALA A 255 8.79 -105.95 -17.39
N HIS A 256 10.03 -105.56 -17.07
CA HIS A 256 11.23 -106.31 -17.47
C HIS A 256 11.31 -107.72 -16.85
N ALA A 257 10.84 -107.90 -15.60
CA ALA A 257 10.76 -109.23 -14.98
C ALA A 257 9.75 -110.18 -15.66
N SER A 258 8.82 -109.65 -16.48
CA SER A 258 7.83 -110.44 -17.21
C SER A 258 8.30 -110.90 -18.60
N GLU A 259 9.31 -110.24 -19.18
CA GLU A 259 9.90 -110.63 -20.47
C GLU A 259 10.81 -111.87 -20.37
N GLU A 260 11.50 -112.08 -19.24
CA GLU A 260 12.35 -113.28 -19.05
C GLU A 260 11.56 -114.60 -18.95
N LYS A 261 10.28 -114.56 -18.57
CA LYS A 261 9.41 -115.76 -18.52
C LYS A 261 8.93 -116.22 -19.92
N VAL A 262 8.84 -115.31 -20.89
CA VAL A 262 8.32 -115.61 -22.25
C VAL A 262 9.40 -116.24 -23.15
N ALA A 263 10.69 -116.03 -22.84
CA ALA A 263 11.79 -116.64 -23.58
C ALA A 263 11.88 -118.18 -23.38
N ALA A 264 11.43 -118.71 -22.25
CA ALA A 264 11.50 -120.14 -21.93
C ALA A 264 10.39 -120.99 -22.59
N GLU A 265 9.23 -120.41 -22.93
CA GLU A 265 8.12 -121.15 -23.58
C GLU A 265 8.32 -121.34 -25.09
N ARG A 266 9.19 -120.54 -25.73
CA ARG A 266 9.47 -120.61 -27.17
C ARG A 266 10.31 -121.85 -27.57
N ALA A 267 11.25 -122.26 -26.71
CA ALA A 267 12.11 -123.42 -26.94
C ALA A 267 11.38 -124.78 -26.80
N ALA A 268 10.23 -124.82 -26.10
CA ALA A 268 9.44 -126.05 -25.93
C ALA A 268 8.49 -126.34 -27.11
N LYS A 269 8.13 -125.34 -27.92
CA LYS A 269 7.22 -125.50 -29.08
C LYS A 269 7.93 -125.95 -30.36
N GLU A 270 9.19 -125.58 -30.57
CA GLU A 270 9.99 -126.02 -31.74
C GLU A 270 10.36 -127.51 -31.71
N ALA A 271 10.43 -128.13 -30.52
CA ALA A 271 10.68 -129.57 -30.37
C ALA A 271 9.47 -130.47 -30.69
N MET A 272 8.24 -129.93 -30.63
CA MET A 272 7.01 -130.68 -30.96
C MET A 272 6.73 -130.71 -32.48
N GLU A 273 7.13 -129.67 -33.21
CA GLU A 273 6.88 -129.55 -34.65
C GLU A 273 7.69 -130.57 -35.50
N ASN A 274 8.90 -130.92 -35.05
CA ASN A 274 9.75 -131.89 -35.74
C ASN A 274 9.31 -133.35 -35.55
N ARG A 275 8.45 -133.66 -34.57
CA ARG A 275 7.87 -135.02 -34.39
C ARG A 275 6.68 -135.29 -35.31
N TYR A 276 5.92 -134.26 -35.71
CA TYR A 276 4.78 -134.41 -36.61
C TYR A 276 5.17 -134.56 -38.10
N LYS A 277 6.32 -134.02 -38.51
CA LYS A 277 6.83 -134.15 -39.88
C LYS A 277 7.30 -135.58 -40.24
N ALA A 278 7.60 -136.43 -39.26
CA ALA A 278 8.03 -137.82 -39.48
C ALA A 278 6.85 -138.82 -39.59
N GLN A 279 5.66 -138.48 -39.08
CA GLN A 279 4.47 -139.35 -39.12
C GLN A 279 3.62 -139.19 -40.39
N ILE A 280 3.81 -138.11 -41.15
CA ILE A 280 3.03 -137.80 -42.36
C ILE A 280 3.52 -138.59 -43.58
N THR A 281 4.80 -138.95 -43.64
CA THR A 281 5.39 -139.70 -44.76
C THR A 281 5.06 -141.20 -44.76
N GLU A 282 4.51 -141.75 -43.67
CA GLU A 282 4.20 -143.19 -43.52
C GLU A 282 2.73 -143.53 -43.87
N GLN A 283 1.83 -142.54 -43.98
CA GLN A 283 0.40 -142.74 -44.30
C GLN A 283 0.00 -142.44 -45.76
N GLU A 284 0.90 -141.92 -46.60
CA GLU A 284 0.59 -141.61 -48.01
C GLU A 284 0.63 -142.84 -48.94
N ALA A 285 1.10 -144.00 -48.48
CA ALA A 285 1.17 -145.24 -49.27
C ALA A 285 -0.08 -146.16 -49.15
N GLU A 286 -0.98 -145.92 -48.19
CA GLU A 286 -2.15 -146.79 -47.91
C GLU A 286 -3.47 -146.31 -48.56
N ILE A 287 -3.52 -145.09 -49.12
CA ILE A 287 -4.76 -144.43 -49.58
C ILE A 287 -5.11 -144.69 -51.07
N THR A 288 -4.19 -145.20 -51.90
CA THR A 288 -4.48 -145.53 -53.30
C THR A 288 -5.09 -146.92 -53.52
N GLY A 289 -5.13 -147.80 -52.50
CA GLY A 289 -5.69 -149.16 -52.58
C GLY A 289 -7.20 -149.29 -52.29
N LEU A 290 -7.83 -148.30 -51.64
CA LEU A 290 -9.22 -148.41 -51.12
C LEU A 290 -10.27 -147.66 -51.94
N LYS A 291 -10.03 -147.42 -53.23
CA LYS A 291 -11.03 -146.94 -54.20
C LYS A 291 -11.75 -148.06 -54.99
N SER A 292 -11.46 -149.34 -54.76
CA SER A 292 -12.06 -150.48 -55.50
C SER A 292 -13.21 -151.22 -54.81
N HIS A 293 -13.77 -150.72 -53.70
CA HIS A 293 -14.83 -151.43 -52.95
C HIS A 293 -16.09 -150.62 -52.61
N ARG A 294 -16.18 -149.34 -53.02
CA ARG A 294 -17.35 -148.48 -52.76
C ARG A 294 -18.46 -148.59 -53.81
N GLU A 295 -18.18 -148.98 -55.05
CA GLU A 295 -19.21 -149.06 -56.11
C GLU A 295 -20.03 -150.36 -56.14
N LYS A 296 -19.69 -151.37 -55.33
CA LYS A 296 -20.35 -152.69 -55.36
C LYS A 296 -21.53 -152.88 -54.37
N LEU A 297 -21.91 -151.91 -53.55
CA LEU A 297 -22.91 -152.19 -52.49
C LEU A 297 -24.02 -151.16 -52.25
N GLU A 298 -23.99 -149.96 -52.82
CA GLU A 298 -24.99 -148.96 -52.44
C GLU A 298 -26.41 -149.21 -52.98
N HIS A 299 -26.67 -150.07 -53.97
CA HIS A 299 -28.05 -150.35 -54.45
C HIS A 299 -28.40 -151.84 -54.61
N SER A 300 -28.03 -152.61 -53.60
CA SER A 300 -28.93 -153.67 -53.15
C SER A 300 -30.30 -153.05 -52.80
N VAL A 301 -31.36 -153.84 -52.84
CA VAL A 301 -32.37 -153.73 -51.77
C VAL A 301 -33.37 -152.56 -51.88
N ALA A 302 -33.55 -152.01 -53.08
CA ALA A 302 -34.90 -151.76 -53.61
C ALA A 302 -35.54 -153.09 -54.11
N ARG A 303 -35.33 -154.19 -53.39
CA ARG A 303 -36.45 -154.74 -52.62
C ARG A 303 -37.47 -155.35 -53.60
N LEU A 304 -37.38 -156.65 -53.81
CA LEU A 304 -38.19 -157.52 -52.96
C LEU A 304 -39.63 -157.04 -52.92
N GLN A 305 -40.45 -157.68 -53.75
CA GLN A 305 -41.71 -158.30 -53.34
C GLN A 305 -42.27 -159.02 -54.59
N ALA A 306 -41.88 -160.26 -54.90
CA ALA A 306 -42.31 -161.49 -54.24
C ALA A 306 -43.83 -161.51 -53.99
N SER A 307 -44.61 -162.01 -54.98
CA SER A 307 -46.00 -162.48 -54.88
C SER A 307 -46.52 -162.69 -56.32
N VAL A 308 -46.71 -163.87 -56.91
CA VAL A 308 -47.25 -165.17 -56.44
C VAL A 308 -48.67 -165.10 -55.86
N LYS A 309 -49.31 -163.94 -55.81
CA LYS A 309 -50.75 -163.87 -55.58
C LYS A 309 -51.39 -162.85 -56.50
N THR A 310 -51.62 -163.27 -57.74
CA THR A 310 -52.99 -163.44 -58.24
C THR A 310 -52.89 -164.13 -59.62
N CYS A 311 -53.24 -165.41 -59.75
CA CYS A 311 -54.64 -165.84 -59.76
C CYS A 311 -55.43 -165.05 -60.82
N TRP A 312 -55.88 -165.76 -61.88
CA TRP A 312 -56.90 -165.37 -62.88
C TRP A 312 -56.56 -165.30 -64.39
N TRP A 313 -55.49 -165.94 -64.90
CA TRP A 313 -55.51 -166.49 -66.29
C TRP A 313 -55.65 -168.03 -66.34
N HIS A 314 -56.22 -168.60 -65.29
CA HIS A 314 -56.67 -169.99 -65.21
C HIS A 314 -57.80 -170.36 -66.22
N ARG A 315 -57.97 -169.68 -67.38
CA ARG A 315 -59.19 -169.87 -68.17
C ARG A 315 -59.15 -169.81 -69.71
N PHE A 316 -57.99 -169.93 -70.39
CA PHE A 316 -58.02 -169.92 -71.88
C PHE A 316 -57.21 -170.95 -72.69
N ARG A 317 -56.30 -171.77 -72.14
CA ARG A 317 -55.64 -172.81 -72.99
C ARG A 317 -55.86 -174.27 -72.63
N ALA A 318 -56.76 -174.55 -71.68
CA ALA A 318 -57.48 -175.83 -71.62
C ALA A 318 -58.51 -176.00 -72.78
N TRP A 319 -58.21 -175.53 -74.00
CA TRP A 319 -59.08 -175.69 -75.18
C TRP A 319 -58.41 -176.32 -76.40
N LYS A 320 -57.09 -176.15 -76.64
CA LYS A 320 -56.48 -176.61 -77.90
C LYS A 320 -55.56 -177.81 -77.75
N ASP A 321 -56.04 -178.79 -77.01
CA ASP A 321 -55.52 -180.16 -76.97
C ASP A 321 -56.47 -181.10 -77.72
N ARG A 322 -56.83 -180.78 -78.98
CA ARG A 322 -57.88 -181.56 -79.68
C ARG A 322 -57.68 -182.03 -81.12
N PHE A 323 -56.56 -181.79 -81.82
CA PHE A 323 -56.36 -182.44 -83.13
C PHE A 323 -54.92 -182.87 -83.44
N ARG A 324 -54.74 -184.20 -83.36
CA ARG A 324 -54.01 -185.14 -84.25
C ARG A 324 -52.49 -184.93 -84.42
N LYS A 325 -51.59 -185.87 -84.11
CA LYS A 325 -51.41 -187.32 -84.47
C LYS A 325 -51.05 -187.57 -85.95
N ARG A 326 -49.87 -188.21 -86.14
CA ARG A 326 -49.40 -189.11 -87.24
C ARG A 326 -49.15 -188.49 -88.63
N ASP A 327 -48.32 -189.03 -89.52
CA ASP A 327 -47.23 -190.03 -89.61
C ASP A 327 -46.87 -190.08 -91.12
N ARG A 328 -45.70 -190.63 -91.49
CA ARG A 328 -45.31 -191.15 -92.82
C ARG A 328 -45.29 -190.19 -94.04
N SER A 329 -44.16 -190.26 -94.74
CA SER A 329 -43.96 -189.92 -96.16
C SER A 329 -44.41 -188.52 -96.61
N GLY A 330 -43.42 -187.62 -96.70
CA GLY A 330 -43.30 -186.69 -97.83
C GLY A 330 -44.49 -185.80 -98.16
N SER A 331 -44.41 -184.57 -97.63
CA SER A 331 -44.91 -183.32 -98.25
C SER A 331 -46.42 -183.05 -98.09
N TRP A 332 -46.91 -181.85 -97.75
CA TRP A 332 -46.66 -180.49 -98.28
C TRP A 332 -47.12 -179.44 -97.21
N VAL A 333 -46.38 -178.33 -96.94
CA VAL A 333 -46.48 -176.94 -97.49
C VAL A 333 -47.74 -176.17 -97.07
N SER A 334 -47.73 -174.88 -96.72
CA SER A 334 -46.72 -173.86 -96.34
C SER A 334 -47.48 -172.65 -95.76
N ILE A 335 -46.74 -171.72 -95.14
CA ILE A 335 -46.79 -170.23 -95.23
C ILE A 335 -45.82 -169.80 -94.11
N THR A 336 -44.50 -169.70 -94.32
CA THR A 336 -43.72 -168.58 -94.89
C THR A 336 -44.02 -167.21 -94.29
N GLY A 337 -43.00 -166.60 -93.71
CA GLY A 337 -43.04 -165.32 -93.00
C GLY A 337 -43.17 -165.61 -91.52
N GLU A 338 -42.10 -165.89 -90.79
CA GLU A 338 -40.86 -165.13 -90.82
C GLU A 338 -39.65 -166.05 -90.49
N SER A 339 -38.41 -165.63 -90.80
CA SER A 339 -37.19 -166.47 -90.76
C SER A 339 -36.20 -165.96 -89.72
N ALA A 340 -35.87 -166.82 -88.76
CA ALA A 340 -35.44 -166.47 -87.39
C ALA A 340 -36.43 -165.53 -86.65
N GLU A 341 -37.65 -165.57 -87.13
CA GLU A 341 -38.89 -165.51 -86.40
C GLU A 341 -39.44 -166.97 -86.64
N ASP A 342 -40.32 -167.60 -85.89
CA ASP A 342 -41.40 -167.04 -85.13
C ASP A 342 -42.08 -168.21 -84.39
N ILE A 343 -42.54 -167.98 -83.17
CA ILE A 343 -43.89 -168.45 -82.85
C ILE A 343 -44.76 -167.21 -83.02
N THR A 344 -45.17 -166.90 -84.24
CA THR A 344 -46.53 -166.43 -84.38
C THR A 344 -47.39 -167.66 -84.58
N LEU A 345 -48.40 -167.82 -83.73
CA LEU A 345 -49.61 -168.48 -84.18
C LEU A 345 -50.69 -167.41 -84.22
N ARG A 346 -50.76 -166.78 -85.39
CA ARG A 346 -51.94 -166.13 -85.94
C ARG A 346 -53.21 -166.83 -85.49
N THR A 347 -54.14 -166.03 -85.00
CA THR A 347 -55.51 -166.04 -85.51
C THR A 347 -55.58 -164.84 -86.47
N TYR A 348 -55.60 -165.04 -87.78
CA TYR A 348 -56.84 -165.23 -88.57
C TYR A 348 -57.92 -164.23 -88.15
N SER A 349 -57.88 -163.05 -88.76
CA SER A 349 -58.91 -162.69 -89.74
C SER A 349 -58.47 -163.17 -91.12
#